data_AF-A0A9E5Y6U7-F1
#
_entry.id   AF-A0A9E5Y6U7-F1
#
_cell.length_a   1.000
_cell.length_b   1.000
_cell.length_c   1.000
_cell.angle_alpha   90.00
_cell.angle_beta   90.00
_cell.angle_gamma   90.00
#
_symmetry.space_group_name_H-M   'P 1'
#
loop_
_entity.id
_entity.type
_entity.pdbx_description
1 polymer ?
#
loop_
_entity_poly.entity_id
_entity_poly.type
_entity_poly.pdbx_seq_one_letter_code
_entity_poly.pdbx_strand_id
1 'polypeptide(L)'
;MKIKLNGKLWGEFLSEVEIRMQSLEIANERFLEWREKAFAKSSDKIDTKTVLFVKGYGNNPELLSCLRELMFNSRELLDYLLMALNIKTKPYPVQTSRNFLPFAQALVKNKYDSNGLDMISFLKTNITYIFHIRKFRNEIKIKPSNLKFRLVTNHLEAYFRVPIKNDESILIDFLDIRNKKQAIDREGYHCTLNLDEYFPEMIEFWKHALKLYLKGDA
;
A
#
# COMPACT_ATOMS: atom_id res chain seq x y z
N MET A 1 21.35 -10.32 13.11
CA MET A 1 22.31 -11.22 13.83
C MET A 1 22.26 -12.61 13.22
N LYS A 2 23.37 -13.19 12.77
CA LYS A 2 23.38 -14.52 12.13
C LYS A 2 23.68 -15.62 13.14
N ILE A 3 22.81 -16.61 13.28
CA ILE A 3 23.06 -17.81 14.08
C ILE A 3 23.73 -18.85 13.18
N LYS A 4 24.97 -19.22 13.50
CA LYS A 4 25.67 -20.34 12.87
C LYS A 4 25.92 -21.44 13.89
N LEU A 5 25.60 -22.70 13.54
CA LEU A 5 25.98 -23.88 14.32
C LEU A 5 26.79 -24.80 13.41
N ASN A 6 27.98 -25.21 13.85
CA ASN A 6 28.92 -26.05 13.10
C ASN A 6 29.24 -25.49 11.69
N GLY A 7 29.42 -24.17 11.59
CA GLY A 7 29.70 -23.50 10.31
C GLY A 7 28.49 -23.33 9.38
N LYS A 8 27.35 -24.00 9.66
CA LYS A 8 26.11 -23.87 8.90
C LYS A 8 25.30 -22.67 9.41
N LEU A 9 24.78 -21.83 8.51
CA LEU A 9 23.82 -20.78 8.86
C LEU A 9 22.47 -21.43 9.21
N TRP A 10 22.03 -21.25 10.46
CA TRP A 10 20.76 -21.78 10.96
C TRP A 10 19.64 -20.74 10.95
N GLY A 11 20.00 -19.45 11.04
CA GLY A 11 19.03 -18.38 10.97
C GLY A 11 19.69 -17.01 10.96
N GLU A 12 18.90 -16.02 10.59
CA GLU A 12 19.28 -14.61 10.65
C GLU A 12 18.16 -13.84 11.33
N PHE A 13 18.50 -13.15 12.41
CA PHE A 13 17.63 -12.16 13.03
C PHE A 13 17.62 -10.92 12.14
N LEU A 14 16.51 -10.77 11.44
CA LEU A 14 16.13 -9.57 10.72
C LEU A 14 15.35 -8.65 11.66
N SER A 15 15.50 -7.34 11.47
CA SER A 15 14.62 -6.34 12.07
C SER A 15 13.20 -6.48 11.54
N GLU A 16 12.22 -5.95 12.28
CA GLU A 16 10.83 -5.98 11.84
C GLU A 16 10.67 -5.33 10.45
N VAL A 17 11.35 -4.21 10.20
CA VAL A 17 11.33 -3.52 8.90
C VAL A 17 11.85 -4.41 7.77
N GLU A 18 12.98 -5.10 7.98
CA GLU A 18 13.55 -6.02 6.99
C GLU A 18 12.59 -7.18 6.69
N ILE A 19 11.95 -7.75 7.72
CA ILE A 19 10.94 -8.80 7.55
C ILE A 19 9.77 -8.29 6.71
N ARG A 20 9.24 -7.09 7.02
CA ARG A 20 8.12 -6.51 6.26
C ARG A 20 8.49 -6.28 4.80
N MET A 21 9.68 -5.71 4.53
CA MET A 21 10.17 -5.49 3.16
C MET A 21 10.29 -6.81 2.39
N GLN A 22 10.90 -7.82 3.01
CA GLN A 22 11.02 -9.14 2.39
C GLN A 22 9.64 -9.74 2.07
N SER A 23 8.65 -9.59 2.96
CA SER A 23 7.28 -10.05 2.68
C SER A 23 6.61 -9.31 1.53
N LEU A 24 6.91 -8.02 1.31
CA LEU A 24 6.40 -7.30 0.12
C LEU A 24 7.01 -7.87 -1.16
N GLU A 25 8.31 -8.15 -1.15
CA GLU A 25 9.04 -8.71 -2.29
C GLU A 25 8.52 -10.12 -2.62
N ILE A 26 8.37 -11.00 -1.61
CA ILE A 26 7.79 -12.34 -1.78
C ILE A 26 6.36 -12.26 -2.31
N ALA A 27 5.54 -11.31 -1.84
CA ALA A 27 4.18 -11.13 -2.34
C ALA A 27 4.17 -10.74 -3.83
N ASN A 28 5.13 -9.92 -4.27
CA ASN A 28 5.30 -9.56 -5.68
C ASN A 28 5.78 -10.73 -6.53
N GLU A 29 6.78 -11.49 -6.06
CA GLU A 29 7.26 -12.70 -6.75
C GLU A 29 6.13 -13.70 -6.99
N ARG A 30 5.35 -13.99 -5.94
CA ARG A 30 4.18 -14.89 -6.03
C ARG A 30 3.11 -14.34 -6.97
N PHE A 31 2.91 -13.03 -7.00
CA PHE A 31 1.99 -12.40 -7.96
C PHE A 31 2.49 -12.57 -9.40
N LEU A 32 3.77 -12.35 -9.68
CA LEU A 32 4.36 -12.51 -11.00
C LEU A 32 4.29 -13.96 -11.49
N GLU A 33 4.60 -14.93 -10.63
CA GLU A 33 4.45 -16.36 -10.95
C GLU A 33 2.99 -16.73 -11.27
N TRP A 34 2.05 -16.22 -10.48
CA TRP A 34 0.63 -16.45 -10.72
C TRP A 34 0.20 -15.84 -12.07
N ARG A 35 0.64 -14.61 -12.32
CA ARG A 35 0.35 -13.84 -13.52
C ARG A 35 0.81 -14.60 -14.76
N GLU A 36 2.06 -15.04 -14.80
CA GLU A 36 2.60 -15.82 -15.92
C GLU A 36 1.77 -17.06 -16.22
N LYS A 37 1.41 -17.83 -15.18
CA LYS A 37 0.55 -19.01 -15.30
C LYS A 37 -0.85 -18.65 -15.82
N ALA A 38 -1.40 -17.50 -15.43
CA ALA A 38 -2.72 -17.05 -15.86
C ALA A 38 -2.74 -16.61 -17.33
N PHE A 39 -1.71 -15.88 -17.78
CA PHE A 39 -1.56 -15.47 -19.17
C PHE A 39 -1.29 -16.67 -20.08
N ALA A 40 -0.43 -17.61 -19.68
CA ALA A 40 -0.17 -18.82 -20.45
C ALA A 40 -1.44 -19.67 -20.68
N LYS A 41 -2.38 -19.69 -19.71
CA LYS A 41 -3.67 -20.39 -19.84
C LYS A 41 -4.69 -19.66 -20.70
N SER A 42 -4.45 -18.39 -20.97
CA SER A 42 -5.40 -17.48 -21.62
C SER A 42 -4.89 -16.96 -22.96
N SER A 43 -3.69 -17.37 -23.39
CA SER A 43 -3.02 -16.92 -24.63
C SER A 43 -3.91 -17.07 -25.85
N ASP A 44 -4.65 -18.17 -25.93
CA ASP A 44 -5.48 -18.50 -27.09
C ASP A 44 -6.85 -17.80 -27.04
N LYS A 45 -7.13 -17.05 -25.96
CA LYS A 45 -8.43 -16.42 -25.67
C LYS A 45 -8.38 -14.91 -25.54
N ILE A 46 -7.19 -14.30 -25.63
CA ILE A 46 -6.99 -12.86 -25.45
C ILE A 46 -6.64 -12.25 -26.81
N ASP A 47 -7.58 -11.51 -27.40
CA ASP A 47 -7.27 -10.56 -28.47
C ASP A 47 -6.79 -9.21 -27.89
N THR A 48 -6.44 -8.27 -28.77
CA THR A 48 -5.92 -6.94 -28.39
C THR A 48 -6.91 -6.06 -27.61
N LYS A 49 -8.17 -6.48 -27.44
CA LYS A 49 -9.21 -5.73 -26.70
C LYS A 49 -9.93 -6.58 -25.64
N THR A 50 -9.46 -7.79 -25.37
CA THR A 50 -10.18 -8.71 -24.49
C THR A 50 -9.96 -8.35 -23.01
N VAL A 51 -11.08 -8.16 -22.31
CA VAL A 51 -11.12 -8.16 -20.84
C VAL A 51 -11.69 -9.49 -20.38
N LEU A 52 -10.85 -10.34 -19.78
CA LEU A 52 -11.28 -11.59 -19.17
C LEU A 52 -11.50 -11.38 -17.67
N PHE A 53 -12.68 -11.72 -17.18
CA PHE A 53 -12.90 -11.81 -15.75
C PHE A 53 -12.17 -13.05 -15.22
N VAL A 54 -11.12 -12.83 -14.43
CA VAL A 54 -10.54 -13.88 -13.59
C VAL A 54 -11.64 -14.26 -12.61
N LYS A 55 -12.26 -15.44 -12.78
CA LYS A 55 -13.39 -16.04 -12.00
C LYS A 55 -14.00 -15.16 -10.89
N GLY A 56 -15.32 -14.97 -10.93
CA GLY A 56 -16.11 -14.00 -10.15
C GLY A 56 -15.67 -13.66 -8.71
N TYR A 57 -15.87 -12.40 -8.32
CA TYR A 57 -15.76 -11.76 -6.99
C TYR A 57 -15.15 -12.60 -5.85
N GLY A 58 -13.98 -12.19 -5.34
CA GLY A 58 -13.38 -12.78 -4.13
C GLY A 58 -12.84 -14.22 -4.22
N ASN A 59 -12.90 -14.87 -5.40
CA ASN A 59 -12.59 -16.31 -5.54
C ASN A 59 -11.20 -16.65 -6.08
N ASN A 60 -10.27 -15.68 -6.16
CA ASN A 60 -8.87 -16.00 -6.43
C ASN A 60 -8.06 -15.93 -5.13
N PRO A 61 -7.94 -17.04 -4.38
CA PRO A 61 -7.27 -17.05 -3.09
C PRO A 61 -5.78 -16.69 -3.20
N GLU A 62 -5.14 -17.01 -4.33
CA GLU A 62 -3.72 -16.71 -4.56
C GLU A 62 -3.50 -15.21 -4.76
N LEU A 63 -4.24 -14.57 -5.67
CA LEU A 63 -4.17 -13.12 -5.86
C LEU A 63 -4.58 -12.34 -4.60
N LEU A 64 -5.66 -12.79 -3.95
CA LEU A 64 -6.12 -12.20 -2.70
C LEU A 64 -5.06 -12.33 -1.60
N SER A 65 -4.37 -13.47 -1.53
CA SER A 65 -3.26 -13.69 -0.59
C SER A 65 -2.10 -12.73 -0.88
N CYS A 66 -1.66 -12.60 -2.13
CA CYS A 66 -0.57 -11.69 -2.50
C CYS A 66 -0.93 -10.24 -2.16
N LEU A 67 -2.14 -9.80 -2.52
CA LEU A 67 -2.58 -8.43 -2.25
C LEU A 67 -2.78 -8.16 -0.75
N ARG A 68 -3.27 -9.16 0.02
CA ARG A 68 -3.35 -9.08 1.48
C ARG A 68 -1.99 -8.89 2.11
N GLU A 69 -1.01 -9.69 1.69
CA GLU A 69 0.35 -9.64 2.20
C GLU A 69 1.01 -8.29 1.86
N LEU A 70 0.82 -7.81 0.63
CA LEU A 70 1.29 -6.49 0.20
C LEU A 70 0.69 -5.36 1.07
N MET A 71 -0.65 -5.34 1.23
CA MET A 71 -1.33 -4.28 1.98
C MET A 71 -1.08 -4.37 3.49
N PHE A 72 -1.00 -5.58 4.04
CA PHE A 72 -0.75 -5.77 5.47
C PHE A 72 0.63 -5.28 5.85
N ASN A 73 1.67 -5.76 5.17
CA ASN A 73 3.05 -5.38 5.49
C ASN A 73 3.30 -3.88 5.22
N SER A 74 2.68 -3.32 4.17
CA SER A 74 2.72 -1.87 3.93
C SER A 74 2.08 -1.07 5.07
N ARG A 75 0.96 -1.55 5.62
CA ARG A 75 0.33 -0.88 6.77
C ARG A 75 1.23 -0.93 8.01
N GLU A 76 1.88 -2.06 8.27
CA GLU A 76 2.80 -2.18 9.42
C GLU A 76 4.03 -1.28 9.27
N LEU A 77 4.59 -1.16 8.05
CA LEU A 77 5.67 -0.22 7.76
C LEU A 77 5.22 1.24 7.98
N LEU A 78 3.99 1.59 7.58
CA LEU A 78 3.44 2.92 7.82
C LEU A 78 3.32 3.22 9.31
N ASP A 79 2.78 2.28 10.09
CA ASP A 79 2.61 2.46 11.53
C ASP A 79 3.96 2.55 12.26
N TYR A 80 4.95 1.75 11.85
CA TYR A 80 6.34 1.85 12.33
C TYR A 80 6.91 3.25 12.04
N LEU A 81 6.76 3.73 10.80
CA LEU A 81 7.24 5.05 10.38
C LEU A 81 6.57 6.18 11.18
N LEU A 82 5.26 6.13 11.39
CA LEU A 82 4.53 7.12 12.18
C LEU A 82 4.98 7.13 13.64
N MET A 83 5.27 5.97 14.21
CA MET A 83 5.82 5.88 15.57
C MET A 83 7.21 6.51 15.64
N ALA A 84 8.07 6.24 14.66
CA ALA A 84 9.42 6.80 14.61
C ALA A 84 9.41 8.32 14.39
N LEU A 85 8.59 8.82 13.46
CA LEU A 85 8.36 10.26 13.25
C LEU A 85 7.82 10.93 14.50
N ASN A 86 6.86 10.31 15.21
CA ASN A 86 6.35 10.83 16.47
C ASN A 86 7.47 11.00 17.51
N ILE A 87 8.38 10.03 17.62
CA ILE A 87 9.53 10.10 18.55
C ILE A 87 10.48 11.21 18.12
N LYS A 88 10.80 11.29 16.82
CA LYS A 88 11.79 12.24 16.31
C LYS A 88 11.29 13.68 16.30
N THR A 89 9.98 13.87 16.15
CA THR A 89 9.36 15.20 16.22
C THR A 89 9.05 15.67 17.64
N LYS A 90 9.40 14.89 18.69
CA LYS A 90 9.27 15.31 20.11
C LYS A 90 9.94 16.65 20.43
N PRO A 91 11.13 16.99 19.91
CA PRO A 91 11.79 18.27 20.19
C PRO A 91 11.12 19.46 19.48
N TYR A 92 10.27 19.21 18.47
CA TYR A 92 9.61 20.26 17.71
C TYR A 92 8.31 20.70 18.40
N PRO A 93 7.87 21.97 18.22
CA PRO A 93 6.60 22.43 18.77
C PRO A 93 5.39 21.63 18.28
N VAL A 94 5.48 21.07 17.06
CA VAL A 94 4.43 20.23 16.48
C VAL A 94 4.92 18.79 16.32
N GLN A 95 4.51 17.95 17.26
CA GLN A 95 4.79 16.52 17.22
C GLN A 95 3.87 15.79 16.24
N THR A 96 4.44 14.88 15.45
CA THR A 96 3.72 14.00 14.52
C THR A 96 2.82 13.04 15.29
N SER A 97 1.58 12.81 14.86
CA SER A 97 0.70 11.83 15.52
C SER A 97 1.14 10.40 15.22
N ARG A 98 1.04 9.51 16.22
CA ARG A 98 1.19 8.06 16.01
C ARG A 98 0.02 7.47 15.23
N ASN A 99 -1.15 8.08 15.35
CA ASN A 99 -2.35 7.62 14.68
C ASN A 99 -2.44 8.26 13.29
N PHE A 100 -2.76 7.44 12.29
CA PHE A 100 -2.82 7.89 10.90
C PHE A 100 -3.80 9.04 10.65
N LEU A 101 -5.04 8.96 11.13
CA LEU A 101 -6.04 9.96 10.75
C LEU A 101 -5.68 11.37 11.25
N PRO A 102 -5.35 11.57 12.55
CA PRO A 102 -4.84 12.86 13.01
C PRO A 102 -3.56 13.30 12.29
N PHE A 103 -2.66 12.36 11.99
CA PHE A 103 -1.45 12.63 11.20
C PHE A 103 -1.79 13.15 9.81
N ALA A 104 -2.60 12.43 9.03
CA ALA A 104 -2.96 12.77 7.67
C ALA A 104 -3.66 14.13 7.61
N GLN A 105 -4.59 14.40 8.55
CA GLN A 105 -5.28 15.68 8.63
C GLN A 105 -4.33 16.84 8.97
N ALA A 106 -3.33 16.62 9.83
CA ALA A 106 -2.32 17.62 10.15
C ALA A 106 -1.33 17.84 8.99
N LEU A 107 -0.97 16.77 8.28
CA LEU A 107 -0.08 16.78 7.13
C LEU A 107 -0.64 17.60 5.97
N VAL A 108 -1.90 17.36 5.59
CA VAL A 108 -2.57 18.12 4.51
C VAL A 108 -2.85 19.58 4.89
N LYS A 109 -2.87 19.89 6.19
CA LYS A 109 -2.99 21.25 6.73
C LYS A 109 -1.63 21.91 6.98
N ASN A 110 -0.55 21.36 6.44
CA ASN A 110 0.81 21.91 6.53
C ASN A 110 1.35 22.07 7.97
N LYS A 111 0.75 21.36 8.95
CA LYS A 111 1.12 21.54 10.37
C LYS A 111 2.53 21.05 10.68
N TYR A 112 3.05 20.11 9.87
CA TYR A 112 4.37 19.53 10.05
C TYR A 112 5.45 20.17 9.17
N ASP A 113 5.08 21.12 8.31
CA ASP A 113 6.02 21.72 7.35
C ASP A 113 7.17 22.44 8.08
N SER A 114 6.91 23.03 9.24
CA SER A 114 7.92 23.68 10.09
C SER A 114 8.96 22.73 10.67
N ASN A 115 8.72 21.41 10.63
CA ASN A 115 9.67 20.42 11.15
C ASN A 115 10.86 20.22 10.19
N GLY A 116 10.75 20.65 8.92
CA GLY A 116 11.86 20.62 7.95
C GLY A 116 12.33 19.21 7.59
N LEU A 117 11.47 18.20 7.73
CA LEU A 117 11.80 16.80 7.49
C LEU A 117 11.44 16.39 6.07
N ASP A 118 12.41 15.90 5.30
CA ASP A 118 12.16 15.40 3.93
C ASP A 118 11.14 14.27 3.90
N MET A 119 11.11 13.44 4.95
CA MET A 119 10.11 12.40 5.12
C MET A 119 8.67 12.95 5.15
N ILE A 120 8.45 14.09 5.80
CA ILE A 120 7.13 14.72 5.87
C ILE A 120 6.72 15.21 4.47
N SER A 121 7.63 15.83 3.73
CA SER A 121 7.40 16.27 2.35
C SER A 121 7.09 15.09 1.42
N PHE A 122 7.86 14.00 1.55
CA PHE A 122 7.66 12.76 0.80
C PHE A 122 6.27 12.15 1.06
N LEU A 123 5.87 12.01 2.33
CA LEU A 123 4.56 11.46 2.70
C LEU A 123 3.41 12.35 2.24
N LYS A 124 3.60 13.68 2.25
CA LYS A 124 2.60 14.65 1.79
C LYS A 124 2.37 14.55 0.29
N THR A 125 3.45 14.44 -0.49
CA THR A 125 3.39 14.23 -1.95
C THR A 125 2.70 12.92 -2.29
N ASN A 126 2.86 11.90 -1.45
CA ASN A 126 2.29 10.57 -1.63
C ASN A 126 1.03 10.32 -0.78
N ILE A 127 0.30 11.38 -0.38
CA ILE A 127 -0.85 11.28 0.56
C ILE A 127 -1.92 10.29 0.08
N THR A 128 -2.21 10.27 -1.22
CA THR A 128 -3.15 9.33 -1.85
C THR A 128 -2.73 7.89 -1.62
N TYR A 129 -1.43 7.62 -1.78
CA TYR A 129 -0.86 6.29 -1.67
C TYR A 129 -0.93 5.77 -0.22
N ILE A 130 -0.54 6.59 0.75
CA ILE A 130 -0.59 6.23 2.17
C ILE A 130 -2.02 6.07 2.68
N PHE A 131 -2.97 6.86 2.14
CA PHE A 131 -4.38 6.69 2.42
C PHE A 131 -4.88 5.34 1.90
N HIS A 132 -4.57 5.02 0.63
CA HIS A 132 -4.94 3.75 0.00
C HIS A 132 -4.40 2.52 0.72
N ILE A 133 -3.14 2.52 1.20
CA ILE A 133 -2.57 1.40 1.99
C ILE A 133 -3.51 1.02 3.14
N ARG A 134 -3.99 1.99 3.93
CA ARG A 134 -4.88 1.71 5.07
C ARG A 134 -6.28 1.30 4.62
N LYS A 135 -6.83 1.99 3.62
CA LYS A 135 -8.19 1.73 3.15
C LYS A 135 -8.30 0.36 2.51
N PHE A 136 -7.42 0.03 1.57
CA PHE A 136 -7.42 -1.27 0.89
C PHE A 136 -7.20 -2.41 1.87
N ARG A 137 -6.25 -2.28 2.81
CA ARG A 137 -6.05 -3.28 3.86
C ARG A 137 -7.34 -3.56 4.62
N ASN A 138 -8.04 -2.50 5.06
CA ASN A 138 -9.27 -2.65 5.84
C ASN A 138 -10.41 -3.25 5.00
N GLU A 139 -10.59 -2.82 3.75
CA GLU A 139 -11.62 -3.38 2.87
C GLU A 139 -11.38 -4.85 2.56
N ILE A 140 -10.13 -5.23 2.26
CA ILE A 140 -9.75 -6.63 2.00
C ILE A 140 -9.95 -7.50 3.24
N LYS A 141 -9.78 -6.94 4.45
CA LYS A 141 -10.01 -7.65 5.71
C LYS A 141 -11.50 -7.83 6.01
N ILE A 142 -12.31 -6.79 5.82
CA ILE A 142 -13.72 -6.78 6.25
C ILE A 142 -14.64 -7.37 5.19
N LYS A 143 -14.46 -7.01 3.91
CA LYS A 143 -15.31 -7.44 2.79
C LYS A 143 -14.47 -7.82 1.57
N PRO A 144 -13.81 -9.00 1.59
CA PRO A 144 -13.01 -9.47 0.45
C PRO A 144 -13.82 -9.61 -0.84
N SER A 145 -15.13 -9.83 -0.74
CA SER A 145 -16.04 -9.91 -1.89
C SER A 145 -16.23 -8.59 -2.65
N ASN A 146 -15.85 -7.45 -2.06
CA ASN A 146 -15.86 -6.16 -2.75
C ASN A 146 -14.69 -5.99 -3.71
N LEU A 147 -13.69 -6.87 -3.64
CA LEU A 147 -12.53 -6.89 -4.54
C LEU A 147 -12.84 -7.74 -5.77
N LYS A 148 -12.58 -7.18 -6.95
CA LYS A 148 -12.67 -7.92 -8.22
C LYS A 148 -11.32 -7.88 -8.92
N PHE A 149 -10.89 -9.02 -9.44
CA PHE A 149 -9.72 -9.10 -10.30
C PHE A 149 -10.16 -9.21 -11.76
N ARG A 150 -9.45 -8.54 -12.65
CA ARG A 150 -9.65 -8.61 -14.10
C ARG A 150 -8.33 -8.82 -14.79
N LEU A 151 -8.33 -9.62 -15.83
CA LEU A 151 -7.23 -9.77 -16.77
C LEU A 151 -7.55 -8.89 -17.97
N VAL A 152 -6.77 -7.85 -18.19
CA VAL A 152 -6.96 -6.88 -19.27
C VAL A 152 -5.78 -7.01 -20.21
N THR A 153 -5.97 -7.62 -21.38
CA THR A 153 -5.00 -7.86 -22.48
C THR A 153 -3.56 -8.24 -22.11
N ASN A 154 -2.82 -7.38 -21.41
CA ASN A 154 -1.42 -7.50 -21.02
C ASN A 154 -1.14 -7.23 -19.52
N HIS A 155 -2.16 -6.93 -18.71
CA HIS A 155 -2.00 -6.66 -17.27
C HIS A 155 -3.18 -7.21 -16.45
N LEU A 156 -3.02 -7.21 -15.13
CA LEU A 156 -4.06 -7.49 -14.16
C LEU A 156 -4.55 -6.23 -13.48
N GLU A 157 -5.86 -6.11 -13.34
CA GLU A 157 -6.47 -5.05 -12.55
C GLU A 157 -7.14 -5.59 -11.28
N ALA A 158 -7.07 -4.81 -10.21
CA ALA A 158 -7.89 -4.95 -9.02
C ALA A 158 -8.87 -3.78 -8.90
N TYR A 159 -10.16 -4.08 -8.76
CA TYR A 159 -11.20 -3.10 -8.56
C TYR A 159 -11.66 -3.07 -7.11
N PHE A 160 -11.66 -1.88 -6.52
CA PHE A 160 -12.07 -1.60 -5.16
C PHE A 160 -13.27 -0.67 -5.13
N ARG A 161 -14.17 -0.89 -4.16
CA ARG A 161 -15.00 0.18 -3.61
C ARG A 161 -14.36 0.65 -2.32
N VAL A 162 -13.97 1.91 -2.25
CA VAL A 162 -13.33 2.53 -1.10
C VAL A 162 -14.37 3.39 -0.38
N PRO A 163 -14.88 2.99 0.79
CA PRO A 163 -15.78 3.83 1.56
C PRO A 163 -15.03 5.03 2.13
N ILE A 164 -15.71 6.16 2.29
CA ILE A 164 -15.17 7.36 2.95
C ILE A 164 -15.99 7.58 4.21
N LYS A 165 -15.33 7.54 5.37
CA LYS A 165 -16.00 7.88 6.62
C LYS A 165 -16.09 9.39 6.78
N ASN A 166 -17.06 9.87 7.57
CA ASN A 166 -17.27 11.30 7.79
C ASN A 166 -16.02 12.01 8.34
N ASP A 167 -15.24 11.35 9.20
CA ASP A 167 -13.99 11.86 9.76
C ASP A 167 -12.81 11.88 8.76
N GLU A 168 -12.93 11.16 7.65
CA GLU A 168 -11.96 11.13 6.55
C GLU A 168 -12.32 12.11 5.42
N SER A 169 -13.54 12.65 5.39
CA SER A 169 -14.07 13.50 4.31
C SER A 169 -13.14 14.68 3.96
N ILE A 170 -12.53 15.30 4.97
CA ILE A 170 -11.58 16.40 4.80
C ILE A 170 -10.35 16.03 3.98
N LEU A 171 -9.95 14.75 3.96
CA LEU A 171 -8.78 14.30 3.21
C LEU A 171 -9.06 14.23 1.71
N ILE A 172 -10.33 14.07 1.31
CA ILE A 172 -10.72 13.80 -0.08
C ILE A 172 -10.27 14.89 -1.04
N ASP A 173 -10.33 16.15 -0.63
CA ASP A 173 -9.90 17.27 -1.44
C ASP A 173 -8.39 17.26 -1.73
N PHE A 174 -7.61 16.53 -0.93
CA PHE A 174 -6.15 16.40 -1.08
C PHE A 174 -5.72 15.10 -1.76
N LEU A 175 -6.63 14.14 -1.93
CA LEU A 175 -6.31 12.88 -2.63
C LEU A 175 -6.35 13.10 -4.14
N ASP A 176 -5.53 12.37 -4.88
CA ASP A 176 -5.61 12.31 -6.34
C ASP A 176 -6.68 11.30 -6.77
N ILE A 177 -7.94 11.72 -6.73
CA ILE A 177 -9.08 10.92 -7.18
C ILE A 177 -9.92 11.72 -8.19
N ARG A 178 -10.29 11.08 -9.31
CA ARG A 178 -10.96 11.75 -10.44
C ARG A 178 -12.35 12.31 -10.13
N ASN A 179 -13.05 11.77 -9.11
CA ASN A 179 -14.46 12.09 -8.83
C ASN A 179 -14.72 12.49 -7.36
N LYS A 180 -13.96 13.46 -6.82
CA LYS A 180 -14.02 13.89 -5.40
C LYS A 180 -15.43 14.20 -4.88
N LYS A 181 -16.18 15.05 -5.59
CA LYS A 181 -17.53 15.47 -5.18
C LYS A 181 -18.48 14.28 -5.06
N GLN A 182 -18.52 13.43 -6.09
CA GLN A 182 -19.35 12.22 -6.06
C GLN A 182 -18.89 11.23 -4.98
N ALA A 183 -17.58 11.19 -4.69
CA ALA A 183 -17.04 10.34 -3.64
C ALA A 183 -17.57 10.75 -2.26
N ILE A 184 -17.65 12.06 -2.00
CA ILE A 184 -18.23 12.61 -0.76
C ILE A 184 -19.74 12.32 -0.72
N ASP A 185 -20.48 12.66 -1.78
CA ASP A 185 -21.94 12.50 -1.85
C ASP A 185 -22.40 11.04 -1.70
N ARG A 186 -21.57 10.08 -2.14
CA ARG A 186 -21.86 8.64 -2.10
C ARG A 186 -21.12 7.89 -0.98
N GLU A 187 -20.46 8.60 -0.08
CA GLU A 187 -19.66 8.06 1.02
C GLU A 187 -18.64 7.01 0.55
N GLY A 188 -18.07 7.20 -0.64
CA GLY A 188 -17.10 6.30 -1.22
C GLY A 188 -16.89 6.47 -2.71
N TYR A 189 -15.78 5.94 -3.20
CA TYR A 189 -15.41 5.95 -4.61
C TYR A 189 -14.97 4.57 -5.08
N HIS A 190 -14.83 4.45 -6.39
CA HIS A 190 -14.26 3.27 -7.01
C HIS A 190 -12.84 3.55 -7.46
N CYS A 191 -11.97 2.57 -7.24
CA CYS A 191 -10.57 2.62 -7.62
C CYS A 191 -10.22 1.36 -8.40
N THR A 192 -9.48 1.52 -9.48
CA THR A 192 -8.89 0.43 -10.24
C THR A 192 -7.38 0.54 -10.11
N LEU A 193 -6.73 -0.56 -9.71
CA LEU A 193 -5.28 -0.65 -9.61
C LEU A 193 -4.78 -1.57 -10.71
N ASN A 194 -3.82 -1.12 -11.52
CA ASN A 194 -3.02 -2.01 -12.34
C ASN A 194 -2.03 -2.74 -11.43
N LEU A 195 -2.24 -4.02 -11.15
CA LEU A 195 -1.43 -4.79 -10.21
C LEU A 195 0.00 -5.00 -10.70
N ASP A 196 0.20 -5.06 -12.01
CA ASP A 196 1.51 -5.19 -12.64
C ASP A 196 2.42 -4.00 -12.33
N GLU A 197 1.84 -2.81 -12.20
CA GLU A 197 2.55 -1.58 -11.83
C GLU A 197 2.53 -1.37 -10.31
N TYR A 198 1.40 -1.64 -9.67
CA TYR A 198 1.19 -1.30 -8.26
C TYR A 198 2.05 -2.12 -7.30
N PHE A 199 2.28 -3.41 -7.57
CA PHE A 199 3.15 -4.23 -6.73
C PHE A 199 4.61 -3.72 -6.69
N PRO A 200 5.30 -3.54 -7.84
CA PRO A 200 6.66 -3.01 -7.83
C PRO A 200 6.72 -1.57 -7.32
N GLU A 201 5.73 -0.71 -7.67
CA GLU A 201 5.67 0.66 -7.14
C GLU A 201 5.58 0.70 -5.61
N MET A 202 4.83 -0.20 -4.98
CA MET A 202 4.75 -0.30 -3.52
C MET A 202 6.11 -0.63 -2.88
N ILE A 203 6.87 -1.53 -3.50
CA ILE A 203 8.20 -1.90 -3.02
C ILE A 203 9.15 -0.70 -3.15
N GLU A 204 9.15 -0.02 -4.29
CA GLU A 204 10.01 1.15 -4.51
C GLU A 204 9.62 2.34 -3.63
N PHE A 205 8.31 2.54 -3.39
CA PHE A 205 7.81 3.51 -2.41
C PHE A 205 8.42 3.26 -1.03
N TRP A 206 8.40 2.02 -0.54
CA TRP A 206 8.93 1.70 0.78
C TRP A 206 10.46 1.75 0.82
N LYS A 207 11.17 1.32 -0.23
CA LYS A 207 12.62 1.50 -0.32
C LYS A 207 13.01 2.97 -0.23
N HIS A 208 12.28 3.86 -0.91
CA HIS A 208 12.50 5.30 -0.85
C HIS A 208 12.21 5.82 0.57
N ALA A 209 11.06 5.49 1.14
CA ALA A 209 10.69 5.90 2.49
C ALA A 209 11.74 5.46 3.52
N LEU A 210 12.18 4.21 3.48
CA LEU A 210 13.19 3.70 4.40
C LEU A 210 14.56 4.35 4.18
N LYS A 211 14.92 4.69 2.95
CA LYS A 211 16.15 5.45 2.66
C LYS A 211 16.13 6.83 3.31
N LEU A 212 15.02 7.56 3.19
CA LEU A 212 14.85 8.87 3.86
C LEU A 212 14.88 8.72 5.38
N TYR A 213 14.26 7.65 5.90
CA TYR A 213 14.28 7.36 7.33
C TYR A 213 15.70 7.10 7.85
N LEU A 214 16.48 6.24 7.18
CA LEU A 214 17.83 5.84 7.60
C LEU A 214 18.88 6.94 7.46
N LYS A 215 18.70 7.89 6.53
CA LYS A 215 19.59 9.05 6.39
C LYS A 215 19.54 10.00 7.59
N GLY A 216 18.58 9.83 8.48
CA GLY A 216 18.36 10.77 9.56
C GLY A 216 17.50 11.98 9.12
N ASP A 217 16.73 11.85 8.05
CA ASP A 217 15.81 12.90 7.55
C ASP A 217 14.36 12.71 8.06
N ALA A 218 14.17 11.79 9.01
CA ALA A 218 12.92 11.55 9.75
C ALA A 218 12.71 12.46 10.96
#